data_AF-A0A956WJW8-F1
#
_entry.id   AF-A0A956WJW8-F1
#
_cell.length_a   1.000
_cell.length_b   1.000
_cell.length_c   1.000
_cell.angle_alpha   90.00
_cell.angle_beta   90.00
_cell.angle_gamma   90.00
#
_symmetry.space_group_name_H-M   'P 1'
#
loop_
_entity.id
_entity.type
_entity.pdbx_description
1 polymer ?
#
loop_
_entity_poly.entity_id
_entity_poly.type
_entity_poly.pdbx_seq_one_letter_code
_entity_poly.pdbx_strand_id
1 'polypeptide(L)'
;MLAGCCDGLTCVTSAINTNYGVCVSGGSGGTKASGTSLVSPFSESAQRSGTVDSPSSTTTTSTTTGTTTTTTTDPRAERQAKLQERRSRRSTRRNKIQSRRTTKATARKTRREDAEEAAILAAGPELDFDYFIKEPTEDGPQQKYEELRVTNVSDLAAILTAVKLHGDESSGTALSKSISSGSSFGLVSGLLNGDDLNSDQYWWTSVHVCDKQVDPQAQGWIVKAAFSGEAESRTYTILCDGSVNGVPLASDDETTNNRRKRKKKQQAAQRRKKRKQNHKKGR
;
A
#
# COMPACT_ATOMS: atom_id res chain seq x y z
N MET A 1 -16.48 32.65 19.53
CA MET A 1 -15.70 32.93 18.30
C MET A 1 -15.08 31.62 17.84
N LEU A 2 -15.26 31.26 16.58
CA LEU A 2 -14.65 30.07 15.98
C LEU A 2 -13.21 30.37 15.59
N ALA A 3 -12.28 29.47 15.92
CA ALA A 3 -10.89 29.61 15.53
C ALA A 3 -10.80 29.55 13.99
N GLY A 4 -10.36 30.65 13.36
CA GLY A 4 -10.14 30.73 11.91
C GLY A 4 -11.15 31.56 11.10
N CYS A 5 -12.21 32.12 11.70
CA CYS A 5 -13.08 33.08 11.01
C CYS A 5 -12.49 34.50 11.11
N CYS A 6 -12.15 35.09 9.97
CA CYS A 6 -11.69 36.48 9.86
C CYS A 6 -12.88 37.44 9.84
N ASP A 7 -12.77 38.55 10.55
CA ASP A 7 -13.79 39.59 10.56
C ASP A 7 -13.97 40.17 9.13
N GLY A 8 -15.23 40.28 8.70
CA GLY A 8 -15.59 40.81 7.37
C GLY A 8 -15.67 39.78 6.23
N LEU A 9 -15.43 38.49 6.48
CA LEU A 9 -15.57 37.42 5.49
C LEU A 9 -16.69 36.43 5.86
N THR A 10 -17.27 35.78 4.86
CA THR A 10 -18.24 34.70 5.08
C THR A 10 -17.50 33.47 5.57
N CYS A 11 -17.79 33.03 6.80
CA CYS A 11 -17.19 31.84 7.38
C CYS A 11 -18.05 30.61 7.07
N VAL A 12 -17.46 29.62 6.42
CA VAL A 12 -18.11 28.36 6.08
C VAL A 12 -17.56 27.27 6.99
N THR A 13 -18.42 26.69 7.83
CA THR A 13 -18.06 25.60 8.74
C THR A 13 -18.48 24.25 8.17
N SER A 14 -17.69 23.22 8.45
CA SER A 14 -18.03 21.84 8.08
C SER A 14 -19.16 21.33 8.98
N ALA A 15 -20.09 20.55 8.41
CA ALA A 15 -21.15 19.88 9.18
C ALA A 15 -20.60 18.76 10.09
N ILE A 16 -19.39 18.28 9.83
CA ILE A 16 -18.76 17.16 10.56
C ILE A 16 -17.89 17.67 11.71
N ASN A 17 -17.31 18.86 11.58
CA ASN A 17 -16.52 19.46 12.64
C ASN A 17 -16.80 20.97 12.68
N THR A 18 -17.64 21.36 13.64
CA THR A 18 -18.12 22.74 13.77
C THR A 18 -17.06 23.68 14.29
N ASN A 19 -15.93 23.18 14.81
CA ASN A 19 -14.89 24.00 15.45
C ASN A 19 -13.92 24.68 14.47
N TYR A 20 -13.96 24.34 13.19
CA TYR A 20 -13.07 24.89 12.16
C TYR A 20 -13.89 25.47 11.00
N GLY A 21 -13.53 26.68 10.56
CA GLY A 21 -14.17 27.37 9.44
C GLY A 21 -13.15 27.88 8.43
N VAL A 22 -13.52 27.90 7.15
CA VAL A 22 -12.74 28.50 6.06
C VAL A 22 -13.41 29.81 5.64
N CYS A 23 -12.60 30.86 5.46
CA CYS A 23 -13.08 32.17 5.02
C CYS A 23 -13.10 32.24 3.50
N VAL A 24 -14.23 32.62 2.92
CA VAL A 24 -14.37 32.82 1.47
C VAL A 24 -14.68 34.28 1.18
N SER A 25 -13.91 34.87 0.27
CA SER A 25 -14.12 36.23 -0.24
C SER A 25 -15.32 36.26 -1.17
N GLY A 26 -16.42 36.92 -0.76
CA GLY A 26 -17.59 37.08 -1.65
C GLY A 26 -18.96 37.31 -1.01
N GLY A 27 -19.06 37.63 0.29
CA GLY A 27 -20.37 37.89 0.89
C GLY A 27 -20.30 38.71 2.16
N SER A 28 -21.21 39.68 2.27
CA SER A 28 -21.50 40.46 3.47
C SER A 28 -21.65 39.54 4.69
N GLY A 29 -20.84 39.80 5.72
CA GLY A 29 -20.61 38.94 6.88
C GLY A 29 -21.85 38.24 7.43
N GLY A 30 -21.83 36.92 7.35
CA GLY A 30 -22.82 36.02 7.94
C GLY A 30 -22.34 34.58 7.84
N THR A 31 -22.67 33.75 8.81
CA THR A 31 -22.39 32.31 8.78
C THR A 31 -23.42 31.61 7.90
N LYS A 32 -22.98 30.91 6.86
CA LYS A 32 -23.85 30.04 6.04
C LYS A 32 -23.42 28.59 6.23
N ALA A 33 -24.37 27.72 6.58
CA ALA A 33 -24.15 26.28 6.63
C ALA A 33 -23.99 25.75 5.20
N SER A 34 -22.86 25.10 4.91
CA SER A 34 -22.61 24.54 3.58
C SER A 34 -23.42 23.26 3.39
N GLY A 35 -24.41 23.30 2.50
CA GLY A 35 -25.01 22.09 1.93
C GLY A 35 -23.97 21.34 1.07
N THR A 36 -24.16 20.03 0.93
CA THR A 36 -23.25 19.01 0.37
C THR A 36 -22.96 19.12 -1.15
N SER A 37 -22.83 20.33 -1.70
CA SER A 37 -22.42 20.51 -3.10
C SER A 37 -20.90 20.65 -3.19
N LEU A 38 -20.25 19.60 -3.68
CA LEU A 38 -18.84 19.62 -4.09
C LEU A 38 -18.67 20.61 -5.25
N VAL A 39 -18.09 21.77 -4.97
CA VAL A 39 -17.62 22.71 -5.99
C VAL A 39 -16.35 22.14 -6.62
N SER A 40 -16.45 21.66 -7.85
CA SER A 40 -15.33 21.20 -8.68
C SER A 40 -14.62 22.40 -9.31
N PRO A 41 -13.30 22.60 -9.11
CA PRO A 41 -12.57 23.74 -9.63
C PRO A 41 -12.03 23.46 -11.04
N PHE A 42 -12.91 23.27 -12.02
CA PHE A 42 -12.55 23.30 -13.45
C PHE A 42 -13.72 23.78 -14.30
N SER A 43 -14.14 25.03 -14.10
CA SER A 43 -15.08 25.70 -15.01
C SER A 43 -14.91 27.21 -14.97
N GLU A 44 -13.78 27.72 -15.48
CA GLU A 44 -13.71 29.13 -15.86
C GLU A 44 -12.88 29.30 -17.12
N SER A 45 -13.57 29.42 -18.26
CA SER A 45 -13.41 30.55 -19.20
C SER A 45 -13.97 30.19 -20.59
N ALA A 46 -15.20 30.63 -20.86
CA ALA A 46 -15.59 31.21 -22.14
C ALA A 46 -16.97 31.87 -21.99
N GLN A 47 -16.99 33.05 -21.38
CA GLN A 47 -18.00 34.04 -21.73
C GLN A 47 -17.82 34.37 -23.21
N ARG A 48 -18.84 34.10 -24.02
CA ARG A 48 -19.21 35.03 -25.09
C ARG A 48 -20.72 35.09 -25.19
N SER A 49 -21.23 36.22 -24.71
CA SER A 49 -22.59 36.70 -24.87
C SER A 49 -22.92 36.81 -26.36
N GLY A 50 -24.13 36.41 -26.71
CA GLY A 50 -24.66 36.44 -28.07
C GLY A 50 -26.08 35.91 -28.06
N THR A 51 -27.00 36.75 -27.57
CA THR A 51 -28.44 36.72 -27.85
C THR A 51 -28.71 36.43 -29.33
N VAL A 52 -29.76 35.65 -29.65
CA VAL A 52 -30.89 36.02 -30.56
C VAL A 52 -31.75 34.77 -30.82
N ASP A 53 -33.05 34.95 -30.57
CA ASP A 53 -34.25 34.35 -31.15
C ASP A 53 -34.34 32.86 -31.55
N SER A 54 -35.34 32.22 -30.95
CA SER A 54 -36.21 31.27 -31.64
C SER A 54 -37.03 32.03 -32.70
N PRO A 55 -37.13 31.52 -33.94
CA PRO A 55 -38.44 31.01 -34.32
C PRO A 55 -38.43 29.80 -35.28
N SER A 56 -39.57 29.14 -35.27
CA SER A 56 -40.12 28.20 -36.25
C SER A 56 -39.89 28.58 -37.72
N SER A 57 -39.45 27.62 -38.56
CA SER A 57 -39.83 27.46 -39.99
C SER A 57 -39.26 26.10 -40.46
N THR A 58 -40.06 25.13 -40.89
CA THR A 58 -40.73 24.95 -42.19
C THR A 58 -39.77 24.86 -43.39
N THR A 59 -40.03 23.83 -44.22
CA THR A 59 -39.49 23.56 -45.58
C THR A 59 -38.11 22.89 -45.58
N THR A 60 -37.85 21.76 -46.25
CA THR A 60 -38.25 21.46 -47.64
C THR A 60 -38.35 19.95 -47.87
N THR A 61 -39.52 19.51 -48.30
CA THR A 61 -39.74 18.24 -48.98
C THR A 61 -39.08 18.33 -50.35
N SER A 62 -37.83 17.90 -50.47
CA SER A 62 -37.19 17.72 -51.77
C SER A 62 -37.55 16.33 -52.29
N THR A 63 -38.55 16.33 -53.17
CA THR A 63 -38.89 15.28 -54.12
C THR A 63 -37.61 14.79 -54.79
N THR A 64 -37.07 13.66 -54.34
CA THR A 64 -35.98 13.00 -55.05
C THR A 64 -36.62 12.06 -56.04
N THR A 65 -36.68 12.55 -57.28
CA THR A 65 -36.98 11.86 -58.51
C THR A 65 -36.53 10.40 -58.44
N GLY A 66 -37.48 9.49 -58.62
CA GLY A 66 -37.21 8.07 -58.81
C GLY A 66 -36.27 7.89 -59.98
N THR A 67 -34.98 7.72 -59.67
CA THR A 67 -34.05 7.11 -60.60
C THR A 67 -34.16 5.62 -60.34
N THR A 68 -35.03 4.96 -61.10
CA THR A 68 -35.01 3.52 -61.29
C THR A 68 -33.69 3.16 -61.98
N THR A 69 -32.60 3.15 -61.21
CA THR A 69 -31.43 2.36 -61.56
C THR A 69 -31.85 0.91 -61.43
N THR A 70 -32.25 0.31 -62.54
CA THR A 70 -32.19 -1.13 -62.75
C THR A 70 -30.73 -1.54 -62.59
N THR A 71 -30.32 -1.75 -61.33
CA THR A 71 -29.08 -2.46 -61.04
C THR A 71 -29.26 -3.88 -61.57
N THR A 72 -28.70 -4.14 -62.75
CA THR A 72 -28.25 -5.47 -63.13
C THR A 72 -27.19 -5.87 -62.12
N THR A 73 -27.64 -6.35 -60.96
CA THR A 73 -26.77 -6.84 -59.90
C THR A 73 -26.13 -8.11 -60.43
N ASP A 74 -24.85 -8.01 -60.81
CA ASP A 74 -24.07 -9.19 -61.16
C ASP A 74 -24.14 -10.18 -59.98
N PRO A 75 -24.67 -11.41 -60.19
CA PRO A 75 -24.81 -12.40 -59.12
C PRO A 75 -23.46 -12.75 -58.46
N ARG A 76 -22.31 -12.48 -59.11
CA ARG A 76 -20.99 -12.58 -58.48
C ARG A 76 -20.71 -11.45 -57.50
N ALA A 77 -21.08 -10.21 -57.81
CA ALA A 77 -20.89 -9.06 -56.93
C ALA A 77 -21.75 -9.19 -55.66
N GLU A 78 -22.99 -9.66 -55.80
CA GLU A 78 -23.87 -9.90 -54.65
C GLU A 78 -23.34 -11.01 -53.72
N ARG A 79 -22.81 -12.10 -54.30
CA ARG A 79 -22.14 -13.17 -53.54
C ARG A 79 -20.92 -12.67 -52.78
N GLN A 80 -20.09 -11.82 -53.40
CA GLN A 80 -18.90 -11.26 -52.75
C GLN A 80 -19.27 -10.30 -51.61
N ALA A 81 -20.26 -9.43 -51.80
CA ALA A 81 -20.76 -8.53 -50.75
C ALA A 81 -21.28 -9.32 -49.54
N LYS A 82 -22.07 -10.38 -49.76
CA LYS A 82 -22.61 -11.24 -48.70
C LYS A 82 -21.52 -12.01 -47.94
N LEU A 83 -20.44 -12.38 -48.64
CA LEU A 83 -19.24 -13.01 -48.04
C LEU A 83 -18.44 -12.01 -47.20
N GLN A 84 -18.24 -10.78 -47.68
CA GLN A 84 -17.57 -9.72 -46.93
C GLN A 84 -18.38 -9.34 -45.68
N GLU A 85 -19.71 -9.25 -45.78
CA GLU A 85 -20.58 -8.97 -44.64
C GLU A 85 -20.51 -10.07 -43.58
N ARG A 86 -20.51 -11.35 -44.00
CA ARG A 86 -20.29 -12.46 -43.06
C ARG A 86 -18.92 -12.40 -42.39
N ARG A 87 -17.87 -12.03 -43.12
CA ARG A 87 -16.51 -11.87 -42.58
C ARG A 87 -16.44 -10.69 -41.59
N SER A 88 -17.05 -9.56 -41.92
CA SER A 88 -17.07 -8.37 -41.05
C SER A 88 -17.79 -8.68 -39.75
N ARG A 89 -19.01 -9.24 -39.80
CA ARG A 89 -19.78 -9.68 -38.61
C ARG A 89 -18.98 -10.64 -37.73
N ARG A 90 -18.26 -11.60 -38.33
CA ARG A 90 -17.40 -12.56 -37.59
C ARG A 90 -16.20 -11.87 -36.95
N SER A 91 -15.58 -10.90 -37.62
CA SER A 91 -14.46 -10.11 -37.07
C SER A 91 -14.91 -9.22 -35.91
N THR A 92 -16.05 -8.53 -36.05
CA THR A 92 -16.60 -7.65 -35.00
C THR A 92 -16.95 -8.46 -33.76
N ARG A 93 -17.53 -9.65 -33.93
CA ARG A 93 -17.80 -10.57 -32.82
C ARG A 93 -16.50 -11.04 -32.14
N ARG A 94 -15.45 -11.34 -32.92
CA ARG A 94 -14.13 -11.74 -32.39
C ARG A 94 -13.47 -10.61 -31.61
N ASN A 95 -13.47 -9.40 -32.15
CA ASN A 95 -12.93 -8.20 -31.49
C ASN A 95 -13.69 -7.88 -30.20
N LYS A 96 -15.03 -7.98 -30.20
CA LYS A 96 -15.84 -7.78 -28.99
C LYS A 96 -15.51 -8.80 -27.89
N ILE A 97 -15.30 -10.07 -28.25
CA ILE A 97 -14.90 -11.12 -27.30
C ILE A 97 -13.48 -10.87 -26.78
N GLN A 98 -12.55 -10.48 -27.65
CA GLN A 98 -11.16 -10.20 -27.27
C GLN A 98 -11.07 -8.98 -26.35
N SER A 99 -11.76 -7.89 -26.68
CA SER A 99 -11.89 -6.68 -25.84
C SER A 99 -12.47 -7.03 -24.46
N ARG A 100 -13.57 -7.80 -24.39
CA ARG A 100 -14.12 -8.24 -23.10
C ARG A 100 -13.12 -9.07 -22.27
N ARG A 101 -12.30 -9.90 -22.93
CA ARG A 101 -11.28 -10.71 -22.25
C ARG A 101 -10.12 -9.84 -21.74
N THR A 102 -9.65 -8.88 -22.52
CA THR A 102 -8.56 -7.98 -22.12
C THR A 102 -9.01 -7.10 -20.95
N THR A 103 -10.20 -6.47 -21.03
CA THR A 103 -10.73 -5.62 -19.95
C THR A 103 -10.92 -6.40 -18.65
N LYS A 104 -11.44 -7.64 -18.71
CA LYS A 104 -11.56 -8.48 -17.51
C LYS A 104 -10.20 -8.89 -16.94
N ALA A 105 -9.19 -9.08 -17.79
CA ALA A 105 -7.86 -9.44 -17.34
C ALA A 105 -7.15 -8.24 -16.67
N THR A 106 -7.24 -7.04 -17.24
CA THR A 106 -6.70 -5.82 -16.63
C THR A 106 -7.42 -5.48 -15.33
N ALA A 107 -8.75 -5.50 -15.29
CA ALA A 107 -9.50 -5.21 -14.06
C ALA A 107 -9.21 -6.20 -12.90
N ARG A 108 -8.88 -7.45 -13.22
CA ARG A 108 -8.44 -8.44 -12.21
C ARG A 108 -7.01 -8.22 -11.75
N LYS A 109 -6.16 -7.67 -12.62
CA LYS A 109 -4.77 -7.35 -12.31
C LYS A 109 -4.73 -6.13 -11.37
N THR A 110 -5.43 -5.05 -11.74
CA THR A 110 -5.50 -3.82 -10.92
C THR A 110 -6.04 -4.11 -9.53
N ARG A 111 -7.21 -4.76 -9.40
CA ARG A 111 -7.76 -5.15 -8.08
C ARG A 111 -6.80 -5.95 -7.21
N ARG A 112 -5.90 -6.72 -7.81
CA ARG A 112 -4.92 -7.50 -7.07
C ARG A 112 -3.73 -6.63 -6.64
N GLU A 113 -3.31 -5.71 -7.50
CA GLU A 113 -2.26 -4.73 -7.18
C GLU A 113 -2.76 -3.78 -6.09
N ASP A 114 -3.97 -3.22 -6.24
CA ASP A 114 -4.60 -2.36 -5.23
C ASP A 114 -4.75 -3.09 -3.88
N ALA A 115 -5.12 -4.37 -3.88
CA ALA A 115 -5.22 -5.16 -2.65
C ALA A 115 -3.86 -5.50 -2.03
N GLU A 116 -2.81 -5.64 -2.84
CA GLU A 116 -1.45 -5.89 -2.38
C GLU A 116 -0.85 -4.61 -1.78
N GLU A 117 -1.07 -3.46 -2.42
CA GLU A 117 -0.68 -2.14 -1.92
C GLU A 117 -1.44 -1.77 -0.64
N ALA A 118 -2.75 -1.96 -0.60
CA ALA A 118 -3.54 -1.75 0.62
C ALA A 118 -3.10 -2.65 1.77
N ALA A 119 -2.69 -3.89 1.48
CA ALA A 119 -2.15 -4.80 2.50
C ALA A 119 -0.78 -4.36 3.03
N ILE A 120 0.08 -3.78 2.16
CA ILE A 120 1.37 -3.22 2.57
C ILE A 120 1.16 -1.99 3.45
N LEU A 121 0.27 -1.08 3.03
CA LEU A 121 -0.07 0.12 3.83
C LEU A 121 -0.72 -0.26 5.17
N ALA A 122 -1.52 -1.32 5.21
CA ALA A 122 -2.10 -1.84 6.44
C ALA A 122 -1.10 -2.54 7.37
N ALA A 123 -0.01 -3.09 6.83
CA ALA A 123 1.05 -3.71 7.64
C ALA A 123 1.84 -2.65 8.45
N GLY A 124 1.91 -1.42 7.94
CA GLY A 124 2.59 -0.28 8.57
C GLY A 124 4.13 -0.45 8.68
N PRO A 125 4.81 0.42 9.44
CA PRO A 125 6.26 0.45 9.51
C PRO A 125 6.84 -0.83 10.15
N GLU A 126 7.97 -1.26 9.61
CA GLU A 126 8.61 -2.53 9.91
C GLU A 126 10.04 -2.31 10.41
N LEU A 127 10.45 -3.13 11.38
CA LEU A 127 11.83 -3.26 11.84
C LEU A 127 12.34 -4.65 11.48
N ASP A 128 13.58 -4.72 11.05
CA ASP A 128 14.30 -5.96 10.84
C ASP A 128 15.24 -6.23 12.02
N PHE A 129 15.44 -7.51 12.34
CA PHE A 129 16.15 -7.93 13.55
C PHE A 129 17.16 -9.02 13.23
N ASP A 130 18.44 -8.72 13.48
CA ASP A 130 19.53 -9.68 13.35
C ASP A 130 20.17 -9.93 14.72
N TYR A 131 20.33 -11.20 15.07
CA TYR A 131 20.96 -11.61 16.32
C TYR A 131 22.39 -12.13 16.06
N PHE A 132 23.33 -11.65 16.86
CA PHE A 132 24.72 -12.04 16.81
C PHE A 132 25.27 -12.42 18.18
N ILE A 133 26.08 -13.47 18.21
CA ILE A 133 26.98 -13.74 19.32
C ILE A 133 28.35 -13.21 18.92
N LYS A 134 28.90 -12.28 19.69
CA LYS A 134 30.21 -11.71 19.47
C LYS A 134 31.22 -12.32 20.43
N GLU A 135 32.27 -12.88 19.86
CA GLU A 135 33.42 -13.39 20.60
C GLU A 135 34.35 -12.24 21.00
N PRO A 136 35.10 -12.39 22.11
CA PRO A 136 36.07 -11.38 22.51
C PRO A 136 37.13 -11.21 21.42
N THR A 137 37.50 -9.95 21.16
CA THR A 137 38.50 -9.56 20.13
C THR A 137 39.58 -8.71 20.77
N GLU A 138 40.78 -8.67 20.17
CA GLU A 138 41.92 -7.91 20.72
C GLU A 138 41.63 -6.41 20.87
N ASP A 139 40.83 -5.84 19.96
CA ASP A 139 40.43 -4.42 19.94
C ASP A 139 39.04 -4.17 20.53
N GLY A 140 38.39 -5.19 21.12
CA GLY A 140 37.00 -5.12 21.58
C GLY A 140 36.82 -5.61 23.01
N PRO A 141 35.56 -5.83 23.45
CA PRO A 141 35.28 -6.31 24.79
C PRO A 141 36.00 -7.62 25.06
N GLN A 142 36.68 -7.73 26.21
CA GLN A 142 37.42 -8.94 26.61
C GLN A 142 36.50 -10.14 26.94
N GLN A 143 35.18 -9.93 26.93
CA GLN A 143 34.18 -10.92 27.24
C GLN A 143 33.26 -11.17 26.05
N LYS A 144 32.85 -12.43 25.86
CA LYS A 144 31.81 -12.83 24.91
C LYS A 144 30.50 -12.12 25.25
N TYR A 145 29.79 -11.62 24.26
CA TYR A 145 28.51 -10.95 24.43
C TYR A 145 27.54 -11.20 23.28
N GLU A 146 26.32 -10.76 23.44
CA GLU A 146 25.28 -10.87 22.43
C GLU A 146 24.82 -9.49 21.97
N GLU A 147 24.51 -9.37 20.69
CA GLU A 147 23.98 -8.15 20.08
C GLU A 147 22.72 -8.49 19.29
N LEU A 148 21.61 -7.84 19.65
CA LEU A 148 20.43 -7.76 18.80
C LEU A 148 20.50 -6.45 18.00
N ARG A 149 20.76 -6.56 16.70
CA ARG A 149 20.77 -5.44 15.78
C ARG A 149 19.37 -5.18 15.26
N VAL A 150 18.88 -3.97 15.51
CA VAL A 150 17.57 -3.49 15.07
C VAL A 150 17.77 -2.55 13.90
N THR A 151 17.25 -2.91 12.72
CA THR A 151 17.37 -2.12 11.50
C THR A 151 16.01 -1.53 11.12
N ASN A 152 15.95 -0.23 10.92
CA ASN A 152 14.73 0.42 10.48
C ASN A 152 14.62 0.36 8.95
N VAL A 153 13.77 -0.53 8.45
CA VAL A 153 13.51 -0.72 7.01
C VAL A 153 12.35 0.15 6.50
N SER A 154 11.67 0.86 7.39
CA SER A 154 10.61 1.83 7.04
C SER A 154 11.19 3.18 6.64
N ASP A 155 10.40 3.94 5.90
CA ASP A 155 10.58 5.37 5.61
C ASP A 155 10.32 6.29 6.81
N LEU A 156 9.62 5.80 7.84
CA LEU A 156 9.33 6.53 9.07
C LEU A 156 10.48 6.38 10.07
N ALA A 157 10.68 7.40 10.92
CA ALA A 157 11.63 7.28 12.02
C ALA A 157 11.08 6.35 13.10
N ALA A 158 11.89 5.39 13.54
CA ALA A 158 11.55 4.53 14.66
C ALA A 158 12.18 5.08 15.95
N ILE A 159 11.51 4.89 17.08
CA ILE A 159 11.99 5.22 18.42
C ILE A 159 11.84 3.97 19.26
N LEU A 160 12.97 3.37 19.65
CA LEU A 160 12.98 2.28 20.63
C LEU A 160 12.65 2.85 22.00
N THR A 161 11.59 2.32 22.61
CA THR A 161 11.03 2.80 23.88
C THR A 161 11.32 1.86 25.04
N ALA A 162 11.52 0.57 24.80
CA ALA A 162 11.92 -0.38 25.82
C ALA A 162 12.56 -1.64 25.22
N VAL A 163 13.41 -2.28 26.01
CA VAL A 163 13.90 -3.65 25.79
C VAL A 163 13.69 -4.46 27.07
N LYS A 164 13.24 -5.71 26.94
CA LYS A 164 13.01 -6.64 28.05
C LYS A 164 13.41 -8.07 27.67
N LEU A 165 13.58 -8.92 28.67
CA LEU A 165 13.69 -10.36 28.45
C LEU A 165 12.30 -10.96 28.22
N HIS A 166 12.20 -11.89 27.28
CA HIS A 166 11.00 -12.71 27.11
C HIS A 166 10.92 -13.74 28.25
N GLY A 167 9.74 -13.88 28.86
CA GLY A 167 9.51 -14.79 29.99
C GLY A 167 9.83 -14.21 31.38
N ASP A 168 10.41 -13.01 31.47
CA ASP A 168 10.65 -12.30 32.73
C ASP A 168 10.09 -10.87 32.70
N GLU A 169 8.93 -10.68 33.32
CA GLU A 169 8.24 -9.38 33.38
C GLU A 169 8.97 -8.34 34.22
N SER A 170 9.84 -8.76 35.14
CA SER A 170 10.58 -7.89 36.05
C SER A 170 11.84 -7.31 35.40
N SER A 171 12.36 -7.99 34.38
CA SER A 171 13.49 -7.51 33.59
C SER A 171 13.03 -6.47 32.55
N GLY A 172 13.75 -5.36 32.46
CA GLY A 172 13.47 -4.38 31.42
C GLY A 172 14.14 -3.03 31.63
N THR A 173 14.54 -2.44 30.52
CA THR A 173 15.17 -1.12 30.49
C THR A 173 14.37 -0.24 29.55
N ALA A 174 13.95 0.93 30.05
CA ALA A 174 13.34 1.96 29.22
C ALA A 174 14.40 2.57 28.29
N LEU A 175 14.03 2.76 27.04
CA LEU A 175 14.89 3.32 25.99
C LEU A 175 14.28 4.61 25.45
N SER A 176 15.13 5.46 24.89
CA SER A 176 14.72 6.62 24.10
C SER A 176 15.72 6.79 22.96
N LYS A 177 15.79 5.78 22.09
CA LYS A 177 16.77 5.73 21.00
C LYS A 177 16.06 5.80 19.66
N SER A 178 16.34 6.85 18.90
CA SER A 178 15.78 7.02 17.55
C SER A 178 16.66 6.32 16.52
N ILE A 179 16.02 5.59 15.62
CA ILE A 179 16.62 4.93 14.47
C ILE A 179 16.04 5.55 13.21
N SER A 180 16.87 6.29 12.48
CA SER A 180 16.50 6.86 11.19
C SER A 180 16.20 5.78 10.16
N SER A 181 15.45 6.13 9.12
CA SER A 181 15.18 5.22 8.00
C SER A 181 16.48 4.70 7.38
N GLY A 182 16.58 3.39 7.19
CA GLY A 182 17.75 2.70 6.64
C GLY A 182 18.91 2.51 7.63
N SER A 183 18.82 3.04 8.85
CA SER A 183 19.85 2.90 9.88
C SER A 183 19.60 1.69 10.77
N SER A 184 20.65 1.26 11.48
CA SER A 184 20.60 0.17 12.45
C SER A 184 21.14 0.59 13.81
N PHE A 185 20.69 -0.06 14.87
CA PHE A 185 21.12 0.16 16.24
C PHE A 185 21.25 -1.17 16.99
N GLY A 186 22.34 -1.36 17.75
CA GLY A 186 22.62 -2.59 18.48
C GLY A 186 22.17 -2.55 19.94
N LEU A 187 21.45 -3.57 20.39
CA LEU A 187 21.14 -3.80 21.81
C LEU A 187 22.02 -4.93 22.33
N VAL A 188 22.81 -4.66 23.36
CA VAL A 188 23.89 -5.55 23.83
C VAL A 188 23.58 -6.15 25.20
N SER A 189 23.74 -7.48 25.31
CA SER A 189 23.60 -8.26 26.54
C SER A 189 24.82 -9.14 26.83
N GLY A 190 25.00 -9.53 28.11
CA GLY A 190 26.07 -10.46 28.52
C GLY A 190 27.40 -9.81 28.90
N LEU A 191 27.53 -8.48 28.79
CA LEU A 191 28.69 -7.74 29.28
C LEU A 191 28.49 -7.26 30.72
N LEU A 192 29.56 -7.23 31.52
CA LEU A 192 29.52 -6.66 32.88
C LEU A 192 29.17 -5.16 32.86
N ASN A 193 29.65 -4.43 31.85
CA ASN A 193 29.43 -3.00 31.62
C ASN A 193 29.42 -2.69 30.11
N GLY A 194 28.99 -1.48 29.75
CA GLY A 194 28.88 -1.02 28.36
C GLY A 194 30.00 -0.10 27.91
N ASP A 195 31.14 -0.04 28.63
CA ASP A 195 32.16 1.00 28.44
C ASP A 195 32.90 0.88 27.09
N ASP A 196 33.03 -0.35 26.57
CA ASP A 196 33.72 -0.67 25.31
C ASP A 196 32.77 -0.76 24.10
N LEU A 197 31.58 -0.16 24.19
CA LEU A 197 30.59 -0.21 23.11
C LEU A 197 30.71 0.94 22.13
N ASN A 198 30.40 0.66 20.86
CA ASN A 198 30.31 1.68 19.83
C ASN A 198 29.13 2.62 20.08
N SER A 199 29.16 3.81 19.48
CA SER A 199 28.10 4.82 19.63
C SER A 199 26.72 4.38 19.12
N ASP A 200 26.68 3.40 18.23
CA ASP A 200 25.47 2.79 17.65
C ASP A 200 24.97 1.58 18.46
N GLN A 201 25.54 1.34 19.64
CA GLN A 201 25.19 0.24 20.52
C GLN A 201 24.72 0.74 21.89
N TYR A 202 23.92 -0.08 22.56
CA TYR A 202 23.46 0.17 23.92
C TYR A 202 23.49 -1.11 24.74
N TRP A 203 24.29 -1.08 25.80
CA TRP A 203 24.27 -2.10 26.84
C TRP A 203 23.02 -1.94 27.70
N TRP A 204 22.23 -3.00 27.83
CA TRP A 204 21.00 -2.97 28.62
C TRP A 204 20.96 -3.99 29.76
N THR A 205 21.73 -5.08 29.68
CA THR A 205 21.80 -6.12 30.73
C THR A 205 23.13 -6.85 30.71
N SER A 206 23.55 -7.35 31.88
CA SER A 206 24.72 -8.22 32.02
C SER A 206 24.42 -9.70 31.84
N VAL A 207 23.14 -10.07 31.73
CA VAL A 207 22.70 -11.47 31.58
C VAL A 207 22.67 -11.84 30.09
N HIS A 208 23.18 -13.02 29.73
CA HIS A 208 22.98 -13.56 28.39
C HIS A 208 21.52 -13.98 28.20
N VAL A 209 20.92 -13.56 27.09
CA VAL A 209 19.52 -13.82 26.73
C VAL A 209 19.37 -15.18 26.07
N CYS A 210 20.26 -15.52 25.14
CA CYS A 210 20.13 -16.73 24.32
C CYS A 210 21.28 -17.71 24.49
N ASP A 211 22.45 -17.25 24.94
CA ASP A 211 23.61 -18.11 25.17
C ASP A 211 23.28 -19.16 26.25
N LYS A 212 23.51 -20.43 25.90
CA LYS A 212 23.32 -21.61 26.78
C LYS A 212 21.86 -21.90 27.18
N GLN A 213 20.87 -21.36 26.49
CA GLN A 213 19.47 -21.70 26.76
C GLN A 213 19.12 -23.13 26.32
N VAL A 214 18.45 -23.86 27.21
CA VAL A 214 18.01 -25.25 26.98
C VAL A 214 16.78 -25.30 26.07
N ASP A 215 15.90 -24.31 26.20
CA ASP A 215 14.72 -24.14 25.36
C ASP A 215 14.78 -22.80 24.61
N PRO A 216 15.09 -22.80 23.30
CA PRO A 216 15.22 -21.59 22.51
C PRO A 216 13.88 -20.87 22.25
N GLN A 217 12.74 -21.48 22.60
CA GLN A 217 11.41 -20.84 22.48
C GLN A 217 10.95 -20.20 23.79
N ALA A 218 11.56 -20.54 24.93
CA ALA A 218 11.19 -20.01 26.23
C ALA A 218 11.81 -18.63 26.52
N GLN A 219 12.88 -18.27 25.81
CA GLN A 219 13.61 -17.02 26.02
C GLN A 219 13.85 -16.26 24.73
N GLY A 220 14.15 -14.97 24.89
CA GLY A 220 14.29 -14.04 23.79
C GLY A 220 14.23 -12.60 24.27
N TRP A 221 14.05 -11.71 23.31
CA TRP A 221 14.01 -10.28 23.48
C TRP A 221 12.60 -9.77 23.24
N ILE A 222 12.15 -8.82 24.05
CA ILE A 222 10.96 -8.04 23.77
C ILE A 222 11.40 -6.60 23.53
N VAL A 223 11.24 -6.13 22.30
CA VAL A 223 11.58 -4.75 21.90
C VAL A 223 10.30 -3.98 21.64
N LYS A 224 10.16 -2.83 22.30
CA LYS A 224 9.07 -1.89 22.03
C LYS A 224 9.58 -0.73 21.21
N ALA A 225 8.84 -0.39 20.15
CA ALA A 225 9.16 0.71 19.27
C ALA A 225 7.91 1.55 18.96
N ALA A 226 8.07 2.86 18.88
CA ALA A 226 7.09 3.78 18.32
C ALA A 226 7.60 4.32 16.99
N PHE A 227 6.71 4.67 16.07
CA PHE A 227 7.08 5.22 14.77
C PHE A 227 6.53 6.62 14.61
N SER A 228 7.29 7.48 13.95
CA SER A 228 6.84 8.84 13.65
C SER A 228 5.57 8.80 12.79
N GLY A 229 4.45 9.27 13.33
CA GLY A 229 3.16 9.27 12.62
C GLY A 229 2.21 8.14 13.03
N GLU A 230 2.64 7.18 13.86
CA GLU A 230 1.75 6.23 14.52
C GLU A 230 1.50 6.68 15.97
N ALA A 231 0.25 6.56 16.43
CA ALA A 231 -0.11 6.84 17.82
C ALA A 231 0.21 5.66 18.76
N GLU A 232 0.31 4.45 18.21
CA GLU A 232 0.48 3.22 18.97
C GLU A 232 1.92 2.69 18.87
N SER A 233 2.45 2.22 19.99
CA SER A 233 3.74 1.52 20.01
C SER A 233 3.57 0.06 19.63
N ARG A 234 4.49 -0.47 18.82
CA ARG A 234 4.56 -1.88 18.46
C ARG A 234 5.48 -2.62 19.42
N THR A 235 5.14 -3.87 19.69
CA THR A 235 5.96 -4.79 20.50
C THR A 235 6.40 -5.95 19.61
N TYR A 236 7.70 -6.20 19.60
CA TYR A 236 8.34 -7.28 18.85
C TYR A 236 8.91 -8.29 19.85
N THR A 237 8.55 -9.56 19.70
CA THR A 237 9.14 -10.65 20.46
C THR A 237 10.09 -11.42 19.55
N ILE A 238 11.38 -11.38 19.84
CA ILE A 238 12.45 -12.03 19.08
C ILE A 238 12.94 -13.22 19.92
N LEU A 239 12.59 -14.43 19.53
CA LEU A 239 13.02 -15.64 20.24
C LEU A 239 14.44 -16.02 19.85
N CYS A 240 15.09 -16.82 20.70
CA CYS A 240 16.47 -17.27 20.49
C CYS A 240 16.64 -18.22 19.30
N ASP A 241 15.55 -18.82 18.78
CA ASP A 241 15.56 -19.56 17.52
C ASP A 241 15.58 -18.66 16.26
N GLY A 242 15.60 -17.34 16.45
CA GLY A 242 15.58 -16.33 15.39
C GLY A 242 14.17 -16.04 14.87
N SER A 243 13.12 -16.62 15.47
CA SER A 243 11.75 -16.26 15.11
C SER A 243 11.37 -14.90 15.70
N VAL A 244 10.83 -14.04 14.83
CA VAL A 244 10.31 -12.73 15.22
C VAL A 244 8.80 -12.78 15.15
N ASN A 245 8.16 -12.68 16.31
CA ASN A 245 6.73 -12.47 16.44
C ASN A 245 6.50 -10.96 16.61
N GLY A 246 6.50 -10.25 15.48
CA GLY A 246 5.98 -8.89 15.38
C GLY A 246 4.49 -8.98 15.04
N VAL A 247 3.64 -8.95 16.06
CA VAL A 247 2.18 -8.92 15.87
C VAL A 247 1.66 -7.71 16.64
N PRO A 248 0.95 -6.77 16.00
CA PRO A 248 0.17 -5.81 16.75
C PRO A 248 -0.80 -6.63 17.61
N LEU A 249 -0.82 -6.42 18.92
CA LEU A 249 -1.78 -7.05 19.84
C LEU A 249 -3.20 -6.48 19.59
N ALA A 250 -3.69 -6.65 18.38
CA ALA A 250 -5.02 -6.36 17.91
C ALA A 250 -5.49 -7.56 17.08
N SER A 251 -6.28 -8.42 17.74
CA SER A 251 -7.04 -9.57 17.23
C SER A 251 -6.29 -10.76 16.65
N ASP A 252 -6.47 -11.89 17.34
CA ASP A 252 -6.19 -13.25 16.90
C ASP A 252 -6.82 -13.60 15.53
N ASP A 253 -6.21 -14.58 14.86
CA ASP A 253 -6.58 -15.22 13.58
C ASP A 253 -6.28 -14.48 12.26
N GLU A 254 -5.07 -14.64 11.68
CA GLU A 254 -4.95 -14.95 10.23
C GLU A 254 -3.55 -15.23 9.63
N THR A 255 -2.43 -15.24 10.38
CA THR A 255 -1.10 -15.19 9.73
C THR A 255 -0.51 -16.52 9.22
N THR A 256 -1.05 -17.68 9.58
CA THR A 256 -0.50 -18.98 9.12
C THR A 256 -0.92 -19.40 7.70
N ASN A 257 -1.98 -18.79 7.14
CA ASN A 257 -2.52 -19.19 5.83
C ASN A 257 -1.78 -18.57 4.63
N ASN A 258 -1.06 -17.46 4.80
CA ASN A 258 -0.44 -16.74 3.69
C ASN A 258 0.87 -17.38 3.20
N ARG A 259 1.66 -17.98 4.11
CA ARG A 259 2.90 -18.71 3.73
C ARG A 259 2.61 -19.98 2.92
N ARG A 260 1.55 -20.72 3.26
CA ARG A 260 1.13 -21.95 2.55
C ARG A 260 0.56 -21.65 1.15
N LYS A 261 -0.18 -20.53 0.99
CA LYS A 261 -0.67 -20.05 -0.31
C LYS A 261 0.48 -19.62 -1.25
N ARG A 262 1.53 -18.97 -0.73
CA ARG A 262 2.71 -18.55 -1.53
C ARG A 262 3.48 -19.75 -2.09
N LYS A 263 3.67 -20.82 -1.29
CA LYS A 263 4.36 -22.07 -1.71
C LYS A 263 3.56 -22.83 -2.80
N LYS A 264 2.23 -22.91 -2.68
CA LYS A 264 1.36 -23.57 -3.68
C LYS A 264 1.33 -22.84 -5.03
N LYS A 265 1.42 -21.50 -5.00
CA LYS A 265 1.46 -20.66 -6.22
C LYS A 265 2.78 -20.79 -6.98
N GLN A 266 3.91 -20.89 -6.27
CA GLN A 266 5.22 -21.12 -6.89
C GLN A 266 5.30 -22.50 -7.57
N GLN A 267 4.80 -23.56 -6.93
CA GLN A 267 4.74 -24.90 -7.55
C GLN A 267 3.86 -24.94 -8.81
N ALA A 268 2.71 -24.24 -8.81
CA ALA A 268 1.85 -24.15 -9.99
C ALA A 268 2.51 -23.40 -11.16
N ALA A 269 3.29 -22.35 -10.87
CA ALA A 269 4.05 -21.61 -11.88
C ALA A 269 5.17 -22.46 -12.50
N GLN A 270 5.91 -23.23 -11.68
CA GLN A 270 6.95 -24.14 -12.16
C GLN A 270 6.37 -25.26 -13.05
N ARG A 271 5.23 -25.86 -12.66
CA ARG A 271 4.53 -26.86 -13.49
C ARG A 271 4.10 -26.32 -14.85
N ARG A 272 3.65 -25.05 -14.91
CA ARG A 272 3.31 -24.39 -16.19
C ARG A 272 4.53 -24.12 -17.06
N LYS A 273 5.67 -23.72 -16.49
CA LYS A 273 6.93 -23.55 -17.24
C LYS A 273 7.41 -24.88 -17.83
N LYS A 274 7.37 -25.98 -17.05
CA LYS A 274 7.77 -27.32 -17.52
C LYS A 274 6.89 -27.83 -18.67
N ARG A 275 5.56 -27.62 -18.60
CA ARG A 275 4.64 -27.96 -19.71
C ARG A 275 4.93 -27.20 -21.01
N LYS A 276 5.25 -25.90 -20.92
CA LYS A 276 5.59 -25.09 -22.11
C LYS A 276 6.90 -25.52 -22.77
N GLN A 277 7.89 -25.94 -21.97
CA GLN A 277 9.17 -26.44 -22.49
C GLN A 277 9.00 -27.79 -23.20
N ASN A 278 8.21 -28.72 -22.64
CA ASN A 278 7.95 -30.02 -23.28
C ASN A 278 7.17 -29.88 -24.59
N HIS A 279 6.25 -28.91 -24.69
CA HIS A 279 5.51 -28.68 -25.94
C HIS A 279 6.38 -28.08 -27.06
N LYS A 280 7.45 -27.36 -26.71
CA LYS A 280 8.43 -26.81 -27.67
C LYS A 280 9.44 -27.83 -28.18
N LYS A 281 9.66 -28.94 -27.46
CA LYS A 281 10.61 -30.00 -27.84
C LYS A 281 9.96 -31.16 -28.62
N GLY A 282 8.63 -31.22 -28.66
CA GLY A 282 7.87 -32.25 -29.38
C GLY A 282 7.33 -31.79 -30.74
N ARG A 283 7.94 -30.76 -31.34
CA ARG A 283 7.61 -30.20 -32.64
C ARG A 283 8.91 -29.95 -33.39
#